data_AF-A0A6J8EA90-F1
#
_entry.id   AF-A0A6J8EA90-F1
#
_cell.length_a   1.000
_cell.length_b   1.000
_cell.length_c   1.000
_cell.angle_alpha   90.00
_cell.angle_beta   90.00
_cell.angle_gamma   90.00
#
_symmetry.space_group_name_H-M   'P 1'
#
loop_
_entity.id
_entity.type
_entity.pdbx_description
1 polymer ?
#
loop_
_entity_poly.entity_id
_entity_poly.type
_entity_poly.pdbx_seq_one_letter_code
_entity_poly.pdbx_strand_id
1 'polypeptide(L)'
;MEFAEFIKTPTVENVCMKRPFTKSVTGTLCITGHHVILSSRSENHEELWLLHSAIDSTEKKMTQSNGKYILILRCKDLQMIELEFNGGDDCLDVASSIEKLSHVDDISLKYPFFYRAGFEPLEDGWQAFLPENEYTRFKDCSEEWRLSYVNKDYKVCASYPHAVIVPKSIDDETVIKASQFRQNGRFPVLSYYHRQTKAVMMRCSQPLTGMNNKRCKEDERMVNSVMGRGNKGYIIDTRSPSAAKSAQNKGMIKSVMGRDNKGYIIDTRSPSAAKSAQNKGMVKSVMGVTTKVIS
;
A
#
# COMPACT_ATOMS: atom_id res chain seq x y z
N MET A 1 27.48 12.24 5.86
CA MET A 1 28.33 11.41 4.98
C MET A 1 27.54 10.36 4.20
N GLU A 2 26.36 9.93 4.66
CA GLU A 2 25.62 8.77 4.10
C GLU A 2 25.10 8.93 2.64
N PHE A 3 24.85 10.15 2.16
CA PHE A 3 24.34 10.38 0.80
C PHE A 3 25.38 10.93 -0.18
N ALA A 4 26.58 11.26 0.29
CA ALA A 4 27.59 11.95 -0.51
C ALA A 4 28.04 11.11 -1.72
N GLU A 5 28.07 9.79 -1.57
CA GLU A 5 28.47 8.85 -2.64
C GLU A 5 27.45 8.76 -3.78
N PHE A 6 26.20 9.14 -3.52
CA PHE A 6 25.14 9.14 -4.54
C PHE A 6 25.09 10.45 -5.32
N ILE A 7 25.61 11.56 -4.76
CA ILE A 7 25.50 12.90 -5.32
C ILE A 7 26.81 13.25 -6.02
N LYS A 8 26.78 13.27 -7.34
CA LYS A 8 27.95 13.65 -8.16
C LYS A 8 28.10 15.17 -8.27
N THR A 9 27.01 15.85 -8.64
CA THR A 9 26.97 17.30 -8.79
C THR A 9 25.88 17.86 -7.86
N PRO A 10 26.26 18.42 -6.70
CA PRO A 10 25.29 18.85 -5.69
C PRO A 10 24.53 20.10 -6.11
N THR A 11 25.14 20.98 -6.91
CA THR A 11 24.54 22.25 -7.32
C THR A 11 24.86 22.56 -8.78
N VAL A 12 23.85 22.97 -9.54
CA VAL A 12 23.99 23.41 -10.94
C VAL A 12 23.26 24.74 -11.11
N GLU A 13 23.94 25.74 -11.64
CA GLU A 13 23.35 27.05 -11.92
C GLU A 13 22.71 27.12 -13.30
N ASN A 14 21.80 28.08 -13.48
CA ASN A 14 21.16 28.39 -14.76
C ASN A 14 20.39 27.20 -15.37
N VAL A 15 19.79 26.36 -14.52
CA VAL A 15 18.88 25.28 -14.93
C VAL A 15 17.49 25.85 -15.13
N CYS A 16 16.88 25.60 -16.29
CA CYS A 16 15.53 26.06 -16.59
C CYS A 16 14.52 24.92 -16.36
N MET A 17 13.61 25.13 -15.42
CA MET A 17 12.49 24.24 -15.13
C MET A 17 11.28 24.60 -15.96
N LYS A 18 10.64 23.60 -16.56
CA LYS A 18 9.36 23.71 -17.26
C LYS A 18 8.37 22.72 -16.65
N ARG A 19 7.17 23.20 -16.30
CA ARG A 19 6.04 22.36 -15.89
C ARG A 19 4.83 22.71 -16.75
N PRO A 20 3.94 21.75 -17.04
CA PRO A 20 2.72 22.02 -17.79
C PRO A 20 1.95 23.21 -17.22
N PHE A 21 1.47 24.11 -18.08
CA PHE A 21 0.61 25.25 -17.73
C PHE A 21 1.22 26.30 -16.79
N THR A 22 2.53 26.26 -16.55
CA THR A 22 3.26 27.26 -15.75
C THR A 22 4.33 27.94 -16.58
N LYS A 23 4.76 29.13 -16.15
CA LYS A 23 5.90 29.82 -16.78
C LYS A 23 7.18 29.05 -16.47
N SER A 24 8.12 29.07 -17.41
CA SER A 24 9.45 28.49 -17.18
C SER A 24 10.21 29.31 -16.14
N VAL A 25 10.93 28.63 -15.26
CA VAL A 25 11.69 29.24 -14.18
C VAL A 25 13.15 28.83 -14.31
N THR A 26 14.06 29.80 -14.41
CA THR A 26 15.50 29.53 -14.38
C THR A 26 16.05 29.82 -13.00
N GLY A 27 16.89 28.93 -12.49
CA GLY A 27 17.44 29.07 -11.15
C GLY A 27 18.61 28.14 -10.88
N THR A 28 18.97 28.03 -9.60
CA THR A 28 19.95 27.06 -9.13
C THR A 28 19.24 25.77 -8.74
N LEU A 29 19.63 24.66 -9.35
CA LEU A 29 19.24 23.31 -8.97
C LEU A 29 20.18 22.80 -7.88
N CYS A 30 19.63 22.21 -6.82
CA CYS A 30 20.35 21.61 -5.72
C CYS A 30 19.85 20.17 -5.51
N ILE A 31 20.78 19.22 -5.43
CA ILE A 31 20.52 17.83 -5.11
C ILE A 31 20.96 17.57 -3.68
N THR A 32 20.00 17.26 -2.82
CA THR A 32 20.23 16.87 -1.43
C THR A 32 20.03 15.37 -1.26
N GLY A 33 20.22 14.83 -0.04
CA GLY A 33 19.97 13.41 0.24
C GLY A 33 18.53 12.95 -0.01
N HIS A 34 17.55 13.85 0.12
CA HIS A 34 16.12 13.48 0.00
C HIS A 34 15.34 14.29 -1.03
N HIS A 35 15.83 15.46 -1.43
CA HIS A 35 15.13 16.38 -2.32
C HIS A 35 15.96 16.82 -3.52
N VAL A 36 15.27 17.01 -4.64
CA VAL A 36 15.63 17.90 -5.74
C VAL A 36 14.99 19.26 -5.45
N ILE A 37 15.81 20.29 -5.35
CA ILE A 37 15.37 21.66 -5.06
C ILE A 37 15.77 22.56 -6.22
N LEU A 38 14.87 23.40 -6.70
CA LEU A 38 15.22 24.47 -7.64
C LEU A 38 14.66 25.79 -7.13
N SER A 39 15.52 26.81 -7.04
CA SER A 39 15.11 28.15 -6.61
C SER A 39 15.64 29.19 -7.60
N SER A 40 14.75 30.09 -8.05
CA SER A 40 15.09 31.23 -8.91
C SER A 40 15.84 32.34 -8.16
N ARG A 41 15.87 32.29 -6.82
CA ARG A 41 16.39 33.35 -5.93
C ARG A 41 15.80 34.74 -6.20
N SER A 42 14.65 34.81 -6.88
CA SER A 42 13.91 36.04 -7.14
C SER A 42 12.78 36.19 -6.13
N GLU A 43 12.35 37.42 -5.86
CA GLU A 43 11.26 37.71 -4.89
C GLU A 43 9.92 37.05 -5.26
N ASN A 44 9.75 36.60 -6.51
CA ASN A 44 8.61 35.82 -6.96
C ASN A 44 8.87 34.32 -6.72
N HIS A 45 8.38 33.84 -5.57
CA HIS A 45 8.44 32.53 -4.90
C HIS A 45 8.23 31.21 -5.70
N GLU A 46 8.61 31.09 -6.98
CA GLU A 46 8.52 29.80 -7.66
C GLU A 46 9.74 28.92 -7.35
N GLU A 47 9.59 28.11 -6.30
CA GLU A 47 10.54 27.04 -5.94
C GLU A 47 9.98 25.65 -6.28
N LEU A 48 10.89 24.74 -6.61
CA LEU A 48 10.63 23.31 -6.65
C LEU A 48 11.19 22.68 -5.37
N TRP A 49 10.35 21.91 -4.68
CA TRP A 49 10.77 21.01 -3.61
C TRP A 49 10.21 19.62 -3.91
N LEU A 50 11.03 18.75 -4.48
CA LEU A 50 10.62 17.43 -4.95
C LEU A 50 11.40 16.34 -4.23
N LEU A 51 10.70 15.47 -3.51
CA LEU A 51 11.30 14.28 -2.90
C LEU A 51 11.79 13.32 -3.99
N HIS A 52 12.99 12.75 -3.81
CA HIS A 52 13.49 11.69 -4.69
C HIS A 52 12.53 10.50 -4.75
N SER A 53 11.86 10.18 -3.65
CA SER A 53 10.86 9.11 -3.58
C SER A 53 9.57 9.40 -4.33
N ALA A 54 9.31 10.65 -4.71
CA ALA A 54 8.16 11.04 -5.54
C ALA A 54 8.45 10.86 -7.04
N ILE A 55 9.71 10.73 -7.43
CA ILE A 55 10.13 10.46 -8.81
C ILE A 55 9.91 8.97 -9.10
N ASP A 56 9.24 8.68 -10.21
CA ASP A 56 9.00 7.33 -10.72
C ASP A 56 10.05 6.94 -11.75
N SER A 57 10.40 7.85 -12.66
CA SER A 57 11.44 7.63 -13.67
C SER A 57 12.03 8.94 -14.20
N THR A 58 13.24 8.82 -14.77
CA THR A 58 13.98 9.87 -15.45
C THR A 58 14.10 9.56 -16.93
N GLU A 59 14.02 10.57 -17.80
CA GLU A 59 14.32 10.44 -19.23
C GLU A 59 15.23 11.57 -19.69
N LYS A 60 16.28 11.23 -20.45
CA LYS A 60 17.31 12.15 -20.91
C LYS A 60 17.12 12.39 -22.40
N LYS A 61 17.08 13.64 -22.83
CA LYS A 61 16.98 14.05 -24.24
C LYS A 61 18.02 15.12 -24.57
N MET A 62 18.53 15.11 -25.80
CA MET A 62 19.42 16.14 -26.32
C MET A 62 18.70 16.90 -27.43
N THR A 63 18.72 18.23 -27.37
CA THR A 63 18.11 19.08 -28.40
C THR A 63 19.16 19.54 -29.40
N GLN A 64 19.10 19.02 -30.64
CA GLN A 64 20.11 19.26 -31.68
C GLN A 64 20.23 20.73 -32.12
N SER A 65 19.18 21.54 -31.97
CA SER A 65 19.14 22.92 -32.48
C SER A 65 19.77 23.96 -31.56
N ASN A 66 19.89 23.68 -30.25
CA ASN A 66 20.25 24.71 -29.25
C ASN A 66 21.39 24.27 -28.31
N GLY A 67 21.93 23.05 -28.47
CA GLY A 67 22.97 22.50 -27.58
C GLY A 67 22.49 22.26 -26.13
N LYS A 68 21.18 22.23 -25.89
CA LYS A 68 20.57 22.05 -24.58
C LYS A 68 20.31 20.58 -24.28
N TYR A 69 20.45 20.21 -23.00
CA TYR A 69 20.19 18.87 -22.49
C TYR A 69 18.96 18.89 -21.60
N ILE A 70 18.01 18.00 -21.84
CA ILE A 70 16.74 17.97 -21.13
C ILE A 70 16.67 16.69 -20.30
N LEU A 71 16.43 16.85 -19.00
CA LEU A 71 16.06 15.78 -18.08
C LEU A 71 14.58 15.91 -17.74
N ILE A 72 13.80 14.88 -18.08
CA ILE A 72 12.38 14.80 -17.76
C ILE A 72 12.22 13.92 -16.51
N LEU A 73 11.66 14.50 -15.45
CA LEU A 73 11.28 13.81 -14.22
C LEU A 73 9.80 13.44 -14.31
N ARG A 74 9.50 12.14 -14.35
CA ARG A 74 8.13 11.61 -14.24
C ARG A 74 7.84 11.30 -12.78
N CYS A 75 6.82 11.93 -12.23
CA CYS A 75 6.47 11.81 -10.82
C CYS A 75 5.28 10.85 -10.63
N LYS A 76 5.20 10.28 -9.42
CA LYS A 76 4.14 9.32 -9.03
C LYS A 76 2.75 9.95 -8.94
N ASP A 77 2.68 11.28 -8.85
CA ASP A 77 1.47 12.10 -8.92
C ASP A 77 1.07 12.45 -10.36
N LEU A 78 1.68 11.81 -11.36
CA LEU A 78 1.46 11.99 -12.80
C LEU A 78 1.98 13.32 -13.36
N GLN A 79 2.69 14.13 -12.56
CA GLN A 79 3.35 15.32 -13.06
C GLN A 79 4.61 14.98 -13.87
N MET A 80 4.88 15.80 -14.89
CA MET A 80 6.13 15.78 -15.64
C MET A 80 6.83 17.13 -15.46
N ILE A 81 8.07 17.08 -15.00
CA ILE A 81 8.91 18.27 -14.79
C ILE A 81 10.10 18.15 -15.71
N GLU A 82 10.31 19.12 -16.59
CA GLU A 82 11.47 19.17 -17.47
C GLU A 82 12.51 20.12 -16.88
N LEU A 83 13.76 19.66 -16.80
CA LEU A 83 14.92 20.43 -16.41
C LEU A 83 15.85 20.56 -17.61
N GLU A 84 16.11 21.78 -18.04
CA GLU A 84 16.97 22.10 -19.18
C GLU A 84 18.33 22.61 -18.68
N PHE A 85 19.40 21.96 -19.13
CA PHE A 85 20.79 22.19 -18.76
C PHE A 85 21.59 22.75 -19.94
N ASN A 86 22.60 23.56 -19.63
CA ASN A 86 23.58 24.05 -20.60
C ASN A 86 24.72 23.04 -20.83
N GLY A 87 25.08 22.27 -19.80
CA GLY A 87 26.15 21.26 -19.84
C GLY A 87 25.59 19.83 -19.90
N GLY A 88 26.18 18.99 -20.75
CA GLY A 88 25.81 17.59 -20.86
C GLY A 88 26.21 16.78 -19.63
N ASP A 89 27.41 17.04 -19.11
CA ASP A 89 27.94 16.35 -17.92
C ASP A 89 27.08 16.64 -16.69
N ASP A 90 26.68 17.89 -16.47
CA ASP A 90 25.76 18.27 -15.38
C ASP A 90 24.43 17.52 -15.45
N CYS A 91 23.83 17.44 -16.65
CA CYS A 91 22.57 16.71 -16.86
C CYS A 91 22.73 15.22 -16.55
N LEU A 92 23.83 14.60 -17.00
CA LEU A 92 24.12 13.19 -16.76
C LEU A 92 24.37 12.89 -15.29
N ASP A 93 25.11 13.76 -14.60
CA ASP A 93 25.46 13.60 -13.19
C ASP A 93 24.27 13.82 -12.27
N VAL A 94 23.45 14.84 -12.55
CA VAL A 94 22.18 15.05 -11.84
C VAL A 94 21.24 13.86 -12.06
N ALA A 95 21.07 13.41 -13.31
CA ALA A 95 20.19 12.28 -13.59
C ALA A 95 20.65 10.99 -12.91
N SER A 96 21.96 10.72 -12.92
CA SER A 96 22.54 9.57 -12.22
C SER A 96 22.34 9.66 -10.70
N SER A 97 22.47 10.86 -10.13
CA SER A 97 22.26 11.10 -8.70
C SER A 97 20.80 10.86 -8.31
N ILE A 98 19.86 11.40 -9.09
CA ILE A 98 18.41 11.21 -8.89
C ILE A 98 18.02 9.73 -9.03
N GLU A 99 18.55 9.02 -10.04
CA GLU A 99 18.29 7.59 -10.24
C GLU A 99 18.71 6.76 -9.02
N LYS A 100 19.90 7.02 -8.46
CA LYS A 100 20.39 6.35 -7.25
C LYS A 100 19.54 6.71 -6.02
N LEU A 101 19.26 7.99 -5.81
CA LEU A 101 18.57 8.48 -4.61
C LEU A 101 17.07 8.11 -4.57
N SER A 102 16.41 8.02 -5.73
CA SER A 102 15.02 7.58 -5.84
C SER A 102 14.82 6.09 -5.54
N HIS A 103 15.88 5.29 -5.70
CA HIS A 103 15.87 3.83 -5.54
C HIS A 103 16.68 3.33 -4.32
N VAL A 104 16.95 4.18 -3.32
CA VAL A 104 17.61 3.72 -2.08
C VAL A 104 16.74 2.65 -1.41
N ASP A 105 17.23 1.42 -1.26
CA ASP A 105 16.43 0.32 -0.68
C ASP A 105 16.43 0.34 0.86
N ASP A 106 17.48 0.90 1.48
CA ASP A 106 17.57 0.98 2.93
C ASP A 106 16.50 1.92 3.50
N ILE A 107 15.66 1.36 4.36
CA ILE A 107 14.56 2.07 5.02
C ILE A 107 15.10 3.15 5.97
N SER A 108 16.21 2.89 6.66
CA SER A 108 16.81 3.84 7.62
C SER A 108 17.30 5.12 6.94
N LEU A 109 17.58 5.05 5.64
CA LEU A 109 18.01 6.19 4.82
C LEU A 109 16.84 7.01 4.25
N LYS A 110 15.59 6.66 4.54
CA LYS A 110 14.41 7.37 4.03
C LYS A 110 14.16 8.67 4.79
N TYR A 111 13.62 9.67 4.09
CA TYR A 111 13.38 11.01 4.64
C TYR A 111 12.67 11.06 6.00
N PRO A 112 11.65 10.22 6.30
CA PRO A 112 11.01 10.23 7.61
C PRO A 112 11.95 10.02 8.81
N PHE A 113 13.08 9.33 8.63
CA PHE A 113 14.08 9.13 9.69
C PHE A 113 14.99 10.35 9.91
N PHE A 114 15.04 11.26 8.94
CA PHE A 114 15.83 12.50 8.99
C PHE A 114 14.96 13.72 9.28
N TYR A 115 13.64 13.60 9.12
CA TYR A 115 12.70 14.69 9.34
C TYR A 115 12.71 15.13 10.82
N ARG A 116 12.88 16.43 11.02
CA ARG A 116 12.76 17.09 12.32
C ARG A 116 11.62 18.10 12.21
N ALA A 117 10.56 17.89 12.98
CA ALA A 117 9.45 18.82 13.02
C ALA A 117 9.93 20.18 13.54
N GLY A 118 9.70 21.24 12.77
CA GLY A 118 9.94 22.62 13.19
C GLY A 118 8.83 23.20 14.07
N PHE A 119 7.86 22.37 14.46
CA PHE A 119 6.71 22.72 15.29
C PHE A 119 6.53 21.66 16.37
N GLU A 120 5.87 22.04 17.46
CA GLU A 120 5.48 21.11 18.52
C GLU A 120 4.25 20.30 18.07
N PRO A 121 4.33 18.96 18.02
CA PRO A 121 3.18 18.13 17.66
C PRO A 121 2.02 18.34 18.67
N LEU A 122 0.83 18.64 18.16
CA LEU A 122 -0.37 18.81 19.00
C LEU A 122 -0.81 17.49 19.66
N GLU A 123 -0.62 16.37 18.96
CA GLU A 123 -0.99 15.03 19.41
C GLU A 123 0.07 14.01 18.99
N ASP A 124 0.19 12.93 19.77
CA ASP A 124 1.02 11.79 19.40
C ASP A 124 0.28 10.88 18.41
N GLY A 125 0.60 11.07 17.12
CA GLY A 125 0.04 10.27 16.03
C GLY A 125 0.28 8.76 16.14
N TRP A 126 1.28 8.31 16.92
CA TRP A 126 1.53 6.89 17.15
C TRP A 126 0.51 6.24 18.09
N GLN A 127 -0.08 7.02 18.99
CA GLN A 127 -1.09 6.53 19.95
C GLN A 127 -2.52 6.76 19.45
N ALA A 128 -2.71 7.48 18.35
CA ALA A 128 -4.03 7.84 17.82
C ALA A 128 -4.89 6.61 17.43
N PHE A 129 -4.26 5.51 17.00
CA PHE A 129 -4.96 4.34 16.43
C PHE A 129 -4.53 3.00 17.06
N LEU A 130 -4.52 2.91 18.38
CA LEU A 130 -4.24 1.66 19.08
C LEU A 130 -5.42 0.67 18.97
N PRO A 131 -5.19 -0.61 18.62
CA PRO A 131 -6.22 -1.65 18.61
C PRO A 131 -6.98 -1.77 19.94
N GLU A 132 -6.29 -1.55 21.06
CA GLU A 132 -6.83 -1.57 22.42
C GLU A 132 -7.91 -0.49 22.61
N ASN A 133 -7.64 0.73 22.14
CA ASN A 133 -8.58 1.85 22.25
C ASN A 133 -9.84 1.58 21.43
N GLU A 134 -9.68 1.07 20.20
CA GLU A 134 -10.81 0.72 19.35
C GLU A 134 -11.60 -0.47 19.92
N TYR A 135 -10.91 -1.47 20.50
CA TYR A 135 -11.58 -2.56 21.20
C TYR A 135 -12.37 -2.09 22.42
N THR A 136 -11.85 -1.15 23.22
CA THR A 136 -12.60 -0.57 24.35
C THR A 136 -13.88 0.10 23.88
N ARG A 137 -13.83 0.89 22.79
CA ARG A 137 -15.04 1.51 22.19
C ARG A 137 -16.02 0.48 21.64
N PHE A 138 -15.51 -0.66 21.19
CA PHE A 138 -16.30 -1.78 20.69
C PHE A 138 -16.90 -2.63 21.81
N LYS A 139 -16.22 -2.79 22.95
CA LYS A 139 -16.61 -3.68 24.06
C LYS A 139 -18.01 -3.37 24.59
N ASP A 140 -18.39 -2.10 24.60
CA ASP A 140 -19.73 -1.65 25.02
C ASP A 140 -20.85 -2.12 24.06
N CYS A 141 -20.49 -2.62 22.87
CA CYS A 141 -21.43 -3.02 21.82
C CYS A 141 -21.71 -4.52 21.80
N SER A 142 -20.77 -5.34 22.28
CA SER A 142 -20.87 -6.80 22.24
C SER A 142 -19.86 -7.48 23.18
N GLU A 143 -20.36 -8.44 23.97
CA GLU A 143 -19.54 -9.32 24.80
C GLU A 143 -19.09 -10.60 24.07
N GLU A 144 -19.45 -10.77 22.80
CA GLU A 144 -19.17 -11.98 22.00
C GLU A 144 -17.75 -11.99 21.41
N TRP A 145 -16.98 -10.93 21.61
CA TRP A 145 -15.64 -10.76 21.05
C TRP A 145 -14.61 -10.44 22.12
N ARG A 146 -13.37 -10.85 21.88
CA ARG A 146 -12.23 -10.59 22.74
C ARG A 146 -11.07 -10.02 21.95
N LEU A 147 -10.27 -9.20 22.62
CA LEU A 147 -8.94 -8.85 22.14
C LEU A 147 -8.00 -10.04 22.38
N SER A 148 -7.28 -10.47 21.35
CA SER A 148 -6.28 -11.53 21.41
C SER A 148 -4.90 -10.95 21.10
N TYR A 149 -3.92 -11.37 21.89
CA TYR A 149 -2.50 -11.06 21.73
C TYR A 149 -1.72 -12.23 21.11
N VAL A 150 -2.42 -13.18 20.48
CA VAL A 150 -1.83 -14.35 19.81
C VAL A 150 -0.76 -13.96 18.78
N ASN A 151 -0.83 -12.74 18.24
CA ASN A 151 0.12 -12.22 17.25
C ASN A 151 1.06 -11.15 17.81
N LYS A 152 1.25 -11.04 19.13
CA LYS A 152 2.06 -9.98 19.75
C LYS A 152 3.49 -9.87 19.18
N ASP A 153 4.10 -11.01 18.86
CA ASP A 153 5.46 -11.12 18.32
C ASP A 153 5.47 -11.30 16.79
N TYR A 154 4.34 -11.07 16.11
CA TYR A 154 4.17 -11.23 14.66
C TYR A 154 4.46 -12.63 14.10
N LYS A 155 4.58 -13.65 14.97
CA LYS A 155 4.91 -15.04 14.58
C LYS A 155 3.77 -15.78 13.90
N VAL A 156 2.52 -15.45 14.23
CA VAL A 156 1.34 -16.14 13.67
C VAL A 156 0.96 -15.56 12.32
N CYS A 157 1.04 -14.24 12.18
CA CYS A 157 0.88 -13.54 10.91
C CYS A 157 1.70 -12.24 10.92
N ALA A 158 2.81 -12.21 10.17
CA ALA A 158 3.70 -11.06 10.07
C ALA A 158 3.04 -9.79 9.49
N SER A 159 1.88 -9.92 8.84
CA SER A 159 1.17 -8.84 8.15
C SER A 159 -0.13 -8.41 8.83
N TYR A 160 -0.38 -8.91 10.04
CA TYR A 160 -1.46 -8.49 10.93
C TYR A 160 -0.90 -7.66 12.10
N PRO A 161 -1.75 -6.84 12.76
CA PRO A 161 -1.35 -6.12 13.97
C PRO A 161 -0.98 -7.08 15.10
N HIS A 162 -0.30 -6.55 16.13
CA HIS A 162 0.12 -7.31 17.31
C HIS A 162 -1.07 -7.83 18.12
N ALA A 163 -2.16 -7.06 18.15
CA ALA A 163 -3.43 -7.41 18.78
C ALA A 163 -4.57 -7.44 17.75
N VAL A 164 -5.44 -8.45 17.86
CA VAL A 164 -6.56 -8.68 16.93
C VAL A 164 -7.85 -8.98 17.69
N ILE A 165 -8.99 -8.61 17.12
CA ILE A 165 -10.30 -8.91 17.71
C ILE A 165 -10.84 -10.20 17.08
N VAL A 166 -11.11 -11.19 17.93
CA VAL A 166 -11.59 -12.53 17.55
C VAL A 166 -12.81 -12.91 18.40
N PRO A 167 -13.63 -13.88 17.96
CA PRO A 167 -14.78 -14.33 18.74
C PRO A 167 -14.34 -14.90 20.09
N LYS A 168 -15.06 -14.54 21.16
CA LYS A 168 -14.74 -14.93 22.55
C LYS A 168 -14.75 -16.44 22.77
N SER A 169 -15.53 -17.17 21.97
CA SER A 169 -15.65 -18.64 21.99
C SER A 169 -14.49 -19.39 21.32
N ILE A 170 -13.55 -18.68 20.71
CA ILE A 170 -12.37 -19.20 20.02
C ILE A 170 -11.15 -18.92 20.88
N ASP A 171 -10.39 -19.96 21.24
CA ASP A 171 -9.11 -19.88 21.97
C ASP A 171 -7.94 -19.58 21.01
N ASP A 172 -6.80 -19.15 21.56
CA ASP A 172 -5.64 -18.75 20.75
C ASP A 172 -5.01 -19.95 20.02
N GLU A 173 -5.11 -21.17 20.57
CA GLU A 173 -4.68 -22.40 19.92
C GLU A 173 -5.47 -22.69 18.64
N THR A 174 -6.80 -22.49 18.67
CA THR A 174 -7.65 -22.60 17.47
C THR A 174 -7.24 -21.55 16.43
N VAL A 175 -6.91 -20.32 16.85
CA VAL A 175 -6.45 -19.26 15.94
C VAL A 175 -5.14 -19.65 15.25
N ILE A 176 -4.17 -20.18 16.00
CA ILE A 176 -2.87 -20.62 15.46
C ILE A 176 -3.06 -21.75 14.43
N LYS A 177 -3.94 -22.71 14.70
CA LYS A 177 -4.23 -23.80 13.74
C LYS A 177 -4.96 -23.29 12.50
N ALA A 178 -5.92 -22.38 12.66
CA ALA A 178 -6.62 -21.75 11.55
C ALA A 178 -5.66 -20.92 10.68
N SER A 179 -4.67 -20.24 11.27
CA SER A 179 -3.68 -19.45 10.53
C SER A 179 -2.84 -20.31 9.60
N GLN A 180 -2.45 -21.52 10.02
CA GLN A 180 -1.69 -22.46 9.19
C GLN A 180 -2.45 -22.91 7.94
N PHE A 181 -3.79 -22.83 7.97
CA PHE A 181 -4.64 -23.15 6.82
C PHE A 181 -4.92 -21.93 5.93
N ARG A 182 -4.43 -20.74 6.29
CA ARG A 182 -4.68 -19.48 5.57
C ARG A 182 -3.39 -18.96 4.97
N GLN A 183 -3.44 -18.52 3.71
CA GLN A 183 -2.26 -17.96 3.05
C GLN A 183 -1.62 -16.84 3.87
N ASN A 184 -0.31 -16.95 4.13
CA ASN A 184 0.47 -16.02 4.96
C ASN A 184 -0.05 -15.87 6.40
N GLY A 185 -0.78 -16.86 6.92
CA GLY A 185 -1.29 -16.83 8.29
C GLY A 185 -2.46 -15.86 8.52
N ARG A 186 -3.06 -15.27 7.47
CA ARG A 186 -4.09 -14.22 7.61
C ARG A 186 -5.45 -14.86 7.94
N PHE A 187 -5.62 -15.28 9.19
CA PHE A 187 -6.83 -15.89 9.73
C PHE A 187 -8.02 -14.92 9.85
N PRO A 188 -9.27 -15.40 9.96
CA PRO A 188 -10.45 -14.52 10.07
C PRO A 188 -10.43 -13.58 11.29
N VAL A 189 -10.36 -12.27 11.06
CA VAL A 189 -10.42 -11.26 12.15
C VAL A 189 -11.57 -10.29 11.95
N LEU A 190 -12.13 -9.78 13.06
CA LEU A 190 -13.15 -8.72 13.00
C LEU A 190 -12.57 -7.49 12.30
N SER A 191 -13.36 -6.92 11.37
CA SER A 191 -13.04 -5.65 10.70
C SER A 191 -14.11 -4.60 10.95
N TYR A 192 -15.37 -5.01 11.08
CA TYR A 192 -16.48 -4.12 11.35
C TYR A 192 -17.63 -4.84 12.03
N TYR A 193 -18.36 -4.12 12.89
CA TYR A 193 -19.56 -4.59 13.56
C TYR A 193 -20.65 -3.52 13.51
N HIS A 194 -21.82 -3.90 13.01
CA HIS A 194 -22.98 -3.02 12.95
C HIS A 194 -23.83 -3.16 14.21
N ARG A 195 -23.83 -2.14 15.09
CA ARG A 195 -24.46 -2.20 16.42
C ARG A 195 -25.94 -2.59 16.40
N GLN A 196 -26.71 -2.08 15.43
CA GLN A 196 -28.17 -2.25 15.40
C GLN A 196 -28.59 -3.63 14.90
N THR A 197 -27.97 -4.12 13.83
CA THR A 197 -28.32 -5.42 13.22
C THR A 197 -27.44 -6.56 13.71
N LYS A 198 -26.38 -6.25 14.47
CA LYS A 198 -25.33 -7.17 14.90
C LYS A 198 -24.60 -7.85 13.73
N ALA A 199 -24.68 -7.26 12.53
CA ALA A 199 -23.97 -7.77 11.37
C ALA A 199 -22.46 -7.59 11.55
N VAL A 200 -21.70 -8.59 11.12
CA VAL A 200 -20.26 -8.67 11.29
C VAL A 200 -19.60 -8.70 9.93
N MET A 201 -18.52 -7.95 9.77
CA MET A 201 -17.58 -8.10 8.67
C MET A 201 -16.25 -8.62 9.21
N MET A 202 -15.82 -9.75 8.69
CA MET A 202 -14.49 -10.31 8.95
C MET A 202 -13.65 -10.27 7.69
N ARG A 203 -12.33 -10.17 7.85
CA ARG A 203 -11.35 -10.27 6.76
C ARG A 203 -10.38 -11.42 7.01
N CYS A 204 -9.95 -12.07 5.95
CA CYS A 204 -8.94 -13.13 5.96
C CYS A 204 -8.28 -13.24 4.57
N SER A 205 -7.21 -14.04 4.46
CA SER A 205 -6.75 -14.52 3.16
C SER A 205 -7.53 -15.74 2.70
N GLN A 206 -7.25 -16.17 1.47
CA GLN A 206 -7.71 -17.46 0.97
C GLN A 206 -7.23 -18.66 1.82
N PRO A 207 -8.06 -19.71 1.96
CA PRO A 207 -7.66 -20.99 2.55
C PRO A 207 -6.79 -21.84 1.62
N LEU A 208 -5.91 -22.65 2.21
CA LEU A 208 -4.96 -23.56 1.56
C LEU A 208 -5.57 -24.96 1.35
N THR A 209 -6.75 -25.02 0.73
CA THR A 209 -7.50 -26.27 0.51
C THR A 209 -6.77 -27.27 -0.39
N GLY A 210 -5.90 -26.82 -1.29
CA GLY A 210 -5.25 -27.72 -2.25
C GLY A 210 -6.21 -28.23 -3.34
N MET A 211 -5.67 -29.03 -4.25
CA MET A 211 -6.45 -29.84 -5.21
C MET A 211 -7.23 -30.97 -4.51
N ASN A 212 -6.79 -31.39 -3.32
CA ASN A 212 -7.37 -32.49 -2.56
C ASN A 212 -8.54 -32.06 -1.65
N ASN A 213 -9.03 -30.82 -1.76
CA ASN A 213 -10.11 -30.28 -0.93
C ASN A 213 -9.87 -30.48 0.59
N LYS A 214 -8.64 -30.23 1.05
CA LYS A 214 -8.31 -30.24 2.48
C LYS A 214 -9.24 -29.30 3.22
N ARG A 215 -9.65 -29.71 4.42
CA ARG A 215 -10.49 -28.95 5.34
C ARG A 215 -9.74 -28.76 6.65
N CYS A 216 -9.99 -27.64 7.32
CA CYS A 216 -9.44 -27.35 8.64
C CYS A 216 -10.61 -27.11 9.59
N LYS A 217 -10.73 -27.97 10.62
CA LYS A 217 -11.82 -27.91 11.59
C LYS A 217 -11.77 -26.60 12.39
N GLU A 218 -10.57 -26.15 12.73
CA GLU A 218 -10.34 -24.91 13.46
C GLU A 218 -10.71 -23.67 12.64
N ASP A 219 -10.35 -23.63 11.36
CA ASP A 219 -10.77 -22.57 10.44
C ASP A 219 -12.29 -22.54 10.26
N GLU A 220 -12.92 -23.71 10.08
CA GLU A 220 -14.38 -23.84 10.02
C GLU A 220 -15.06 -23.36 11.29
N ARG A 221 -14.52 -23.75 12.46
CA ARG A 221 -15.03 -23.30 13.75
C ARG A 221 -14.94 -21.78 13.88
N MET A 222 -13.84 -21.19 13.44
CA MET A 222 -13.61 -19.74 13.47
C MET A 222 -14.62 -19.00 12.59
N VAL A 223 -14.80 -19.43 11.33
CA VAL A 223 -15.76 -18.84 10.39
C VAL A 223 -17.21 -19.02 10.87
N ASN A 224 -17.54 -20.18 11.45
CA ASN A 224 -18.91 -20.48 11.91
C ASN A 224 -19.23 -19.87 13.28
N SER A 225 -18.23 -19.46 14.08
CA SER A 225 -18.46 -18.93 15.43
C SER A 225 -19.25 -17.63 15.48
N VAL A 226 -19.28 -16.89 14.36
CA VAL A 226 -20.04 -15.64 14.21
C VAL A 226 -21.42 -15.86 13.58
N MET A 227 -21.71 -17.08 13.13
CA MET A 227 -22.99 -17.41 12.52
C MET A 227 -23.97 -17.87 13.60
N GLY A 228 -25.03 -17.09 13.80
CA GLY A 228 -26.13 -17.51 14.66
C GLY A 228 -26.79 -18.79 14.13
N ARG A 229 -27.36 -19.60 15.03
CA ARG A 229 -28.07 -20.83 14.64
C ARG A 229 -29.17 -20.50 13.61
N GLY A 230 -29.15 -21.19 12.47
CA GLY A 230 -30.12 -21.01 11.39
C GLY A 230 -29.86 -19.81 10.46
N ASN A 231 -28.85 -18.99 10.73
CA ASN A 231 -28.47 -17.86 9.88
C ASN A 231 -27.43 -18.27 8.84
N LYS A 232 -27.49 -17.64 7.66
CA LYS A 232 -26.52 -17.85 6.58
C LYS A 232 -25.50 -16.72 6.54
N GLY A 233 -24.23 -17.08 6.40
CA GLY A 233 -23.13 -16.15 6.17
C GLY A 233 -22.79 -15.99 4.68
N TYR A 234 -22.08 -14.90 4.39
CA TYR A 234 -21.57 -14.57 3.07
C TYR A 234 -20.04 -14.64 3.07
N ILE A 235 -19.47 -15.41 2.13
CA ILE A 235 -18.02 -15.36 1.86
C ILE A 235 -17.83 -14.58 0.57
N ILE A 236 -17.13 -13.44 0.65
CA ILE A 236 -16.89 -12.58 -0.49
C ILE A 236 -15.43 -12.76 -0.96
N ASP A 237 -15.23 -13.40 -2.11
CA ASP A 237 -13.92 -13.46 -2.78
C ASP A 237 -13.81 -12.33 -3.79
N THR A 238 -12.81 -11.46 -3.66
CA THR A 238 -12.70 -10.27 -4.51
C THR A 238 -11.98 -10.53 -5.84
N ARG A 239 -11.66 -11.77 -6.18
CA ARG A 239 -10.93 -12.08 -7.43
C ARG A 239 -11.88 -12.43 -8.56
N SER A 240 -11.43 -12.25 -9.81
CA SER A 240 -12.16 -12.83 -10.94
C SER A 240 -12.30 -14.36 -10.78
N PRO A 241 -13.37 -14.99 -11.32
CA PRO A 241 -13.54 -16.43 -11.26
C PRO A 241 -12.35 -17.23 -11.84
N SER A 242 -11.69 -16.69 -12.87
CA SER A 242 -10.51 -17.31 -13.47
C SER A 242 -9.27 -17.23 -12.55
N ALA A 243 -9.06 -16.09 -11.89
CA ALA A 243 -7.99 -15.93 -10.92
C ALA A 243 -8.21 -16.81 -9.69
N ALA A 244 -9.45 -16.93 -9.21
CA ALA A 244 -9.82 -17.85 -8.16
C ALA A 244 -9.52 -19.31 -8.58
N LYS A 245 -9.92 -19.73 -9.79
CA LYS A 245 -9.64 -21.07 -10.32
C LYS A 245 -8.14 -21.36 -10.46
N SER A 246 -7.36 -20.41 -10.95
CA SER A 246 -5.90 -20.53 -11.06
C SER A 246 -5.24 -20.70 -9.69
N ALA A 247 -5.73 -20.00 -8.67
CA ALA A 247 -5.25 -20.17 -7.30
C ALA A 247 -5.51 -21.59 -6.79
N GLN A 248 -6.64 -22.23 -7.15
CA GLN A 248 -6.95 -23.62 -6.74
C GLN A 248 -5.91 -24.61 -7.29
N ASN A 249 -5.48 -24.41 -8.53
CA ASN A 249 -4.43 -25.21 -9.17
C ASN A 249 -3.07 -25.01 -8.50
N LYS A 250 -2.84 -23.86 -7.87
CA LYS A 250 -1.69 -23.58 -6.98
C LYS A 250 -1.94 -24.00 -5.53
N GLY A 251 -3.04 -24.72 -5.28
CA GLY A 251 -3.44 -25.26 -4.00
C GLY A 251 -4.22 -24.30 -3.08
N MET A 252 -4.83 -23.25 -3.63
CA MET A 252 -5.49 -22.19 -2.86
C MET A 252 -6.95 -21.97 -3.34
N ILE A 253 -7.93 -22.42 -2.52
CA ILE A 253 -9.41 -22.28 -2.57
C ILE A 253 -10.24 -23.44 -3.16
N LYS A 254 -11.19 -23.95 -2.35
CA LYS A 254 -12.65 -23.76 -2.51
C LYS A 254 -13.12 -23.04 -1.25
N SER A 255 -14.11 -22.16 -1.32
CA SER A 255 -14.71 -21.53 -0.13
C SER A 255 -15.01 -22.62 0.89
N VAL A 256 -14.72 -22.34 2.17
CA VAL A 256 -15.18 -23.17 3.29
C VAL A 256 -16.70 -23.04 3.36
N MET A 257 -17.37 -23.73 2.45
CA MET A 257 -18.81 -23.86 2.45
C MET A 257 -19.13 -24.95 3.46
N GLY A 258 -19.44 -24.52 4.69
CA GLY A 258 -20.43 -25.27 5.46
C GLY A 258 -21.68 -25.44 4.59
N ARG A 259 -22.46 -26.50 4.81
CA ARG A 259 -23.67 -26.79 4.00
C ARG A 259 -24.66 -25.60 3.92
N ASP A 260 -24.53 -24.62 4.81
CA ASP A 260 -25.41 -23.47 4.96
C ASP A 260 -24.85 -22.12 4.45
N ASN A 261 -23.60 -22.06 3.94
CA ASN A 261 -22.95 -20.80 3.54
C ASN A 261 -23.19 -20.47 2.06
N LYS A 262 -23.44 -19.19 1.74
CA LYS A 262 -23.46 -18.70 0.35
C LYS A 262 -22.15 -17.97 0.01
N GLY A 263 -21.48 -18.41 -1.05
CA GLY A 263 -20.27 -17.75 -1.58
C GLY A 263 -20.62 -16.74 -2.67
N TYR A 264 -20.02 -15.55 -2.58
CA TYR A 264 -20.14 -14.48 -3.57
C TYR A 264 -18.74 -14.09 -4.05
N ILE A 265 -18.61 -13.91 -5.36
CA ILE A 265 -17.39 -13.36 -5.93
C ILE A 265 -17.68 -11.91 -6.36
N ILE A 266 -16.88 -10.98 -5.87
CA ILE A 266 -16.80 -9.60 -6.35
C ILE A 266 -15.61 -9.53 -7.28
N ASP A 267 -15.78 -9.31 -8.57
CA ASP A 267 -14.64 -9.21 -9.48
C ASP A 267 -13.88 -7.88 -9.30
N THR A 268 -12.82 -7.88 -8.48
CA THR A 268 -11.84 -6.78 -8.41
C THR A 268 -10.60 -7.12 -9.22
N ARG A 269 -10.11 -6.14 -9.98
CA ARG A 269 -8.89 -6.28 -10.79
C ARG A 269 -7.67 -6.49 -9.89
N SER A 270 -6.74 -7.33 -10.34
CA SER A 270 -5.47 -7.55 -9.63
C SER A 270 -4.62 -6.26 -9.58
N PRO A 271 -3.67 -6.14 -8.63
CA PRO A 271 -2.77 -4.99 -8.57
C PRO A 271 -2.00 -4.72 -9.88
N SER A 272 -1.58 -5.78 -10.59
CA SER A 272 -0.91 -5.65 -11.89
C SER A 272 -1.85 -5.05 -12.95
N ALA A 273 -3.13 -5.46 -12.95
CA ALA A 273 -4.13 -4.91 -13.85
C ALA A 273 -4.50 -3.46 -13.49
N ALA A 274 -4.54 -3.12 -12.19
CA ALA A 274 -4.72 -1.75 -11.73
C ALA A 274 -3.55 -0.85 -12.15
N LYS A 275 -2.30 -1.29 -11.96
CA LYS A 275 -1.09 -0.58 -12.41
C LYS A 275 -1.08 -0.39 -13.94
N SER A 276 -1.46 -1.43 -14.70
CA SER A 276 -1.58 -1.30 -16.16
C SER A 276 -2.65 -0.29 -16.59
N ALA A 277 -3.78 -0.22 -15.87
CA ALA A 277 -4.83 0.77 -16.14
C ALA A 277 -4.36 2.19 -15.82
N GLN A 278 -3.65 2.39 -14.70
CA GLN A 278 -3.03 3.66 -14.34
C GLN A 278 -2.03 4.13 -15.40
N ASN A 279 -1.14 3.24 -15.86
CA ASN A 279 -0.16 3.55 -16.91
C ASN A 279 -0.79 3.93 -18.26
N LYS A 280 -2.01 3.45 -18.54
CA LYS A 280 -2.76 3.77 -19.76
C LYS A 280 -3.59 5.06 -19.65
N GLY A 281 -3.47 5.81 -18.55
CA GLY A 281 -4.30 7.00 -18.29
C GLY A 281 -5.80 6.67 -18.19
N MET A 282 -6.14 5.38 -18.02
CA MET A 282 -7.53 4.95 -17.87
C MET A 282 -7.96 5.17 -16.42
N VAL A 283 -8.25 6.43 -16.08
CA VAL A 283 -9.01 6.78 -14.87
C VAL A 283 -10.49 6.44 -15.12
N LYS A 284 -10.80 5.19 -15.45
CA LYS A 284 -12.18 4.69 -15.42
C LYS A 284 -12.43 4.06 -14.06
N SER A 285 -13.55 4.43 -13.46
CA SER A 285 -13.98 4.11 -12.10
C SER A 285 -13.55 2.71 -11.63
N VAL A 286 -12.95 2.67 -10.45
CA VAL A 286 -12.39 1.47 -9.79
C VAL A 286 -13.49 0.55 -9.23
N MET A 287 -14.77 0.77 -9.58
CA MET A 287 -15.91 0.03 -8.98
C MET A 287 -16.87 -0.55 -10.02
N GLY A 288 -16.35 -1.40 -10.90
CA GLY A 288 -17.19 -2.35 -11.66
C GLY A 288 -17.42 -3.62 -10.84
N VAL A 289 -18.28 -3.58 -9.82
CA VAL A 289 -18.64 -4.77 -9.03
C VAL A 289 -19.59 -5.63 -9.85
N THR A 290 -19.07 -6.73 -10.43
CA THR A 290 -19.93 -7.78 -10.99
C THR A 290 -20.03 -8.90 -9.97
N THR A 291 -21.19 -9.05 -9.36
CA THR A 291 -21.47 -10.09 -8.36
C THR A 291 -21.95 -11.36 -9.06
N LYS A 292 -21.23 -12.48 -8.90
CA LYS A 292 -21.68 -13.79 -9.39
C LYS A 292 -21.92 -14.73 -8.21
N VAL A 293 -23.13 -15.27 -8.12
CA VAL A 293 -23.52 -16.27 -7.11
C VAL A 293 -22.89 -17.61 -7.51
N ILE A 294 -22.17 -18.25 -6.59
CA ILE A 294 -21.72 -19.63 -6.77
C ILE A 294 -22.58 -20.49 -5.84
N SER A 295 -23.47 -21.29 -6.43
CA SER A 295 -24.25 -22.33 -5.78
C SER A 295 -23.40 -23.58 -5.53
#